data_AF-A0A812YBP1-F1
#
_entry.id   AF-A0A812YBP1-F1
#
_cell.length_a   1.000
_cell.length_b   1.000
_cell.length_c   1.000
_cell.angle_alpha   90.00
_cell.angle_beta   90.00
_cell.angle_gamma   90.00
#
_symmetry.space_group_name_H-M   'P 1'
#
loop_
_entity.id
_entity.type
_entity.pdbx_description
1 polymer ?
#
loop_
_entity_poly.entity_id
_entity_poly.type
_entity_poly.pdbx_seq_one_letter_code
_entity_poly.pdbx_strand_id
1 'polypeptide(L)' 'WLGEDQKTVITQTTKGRLYRSTNGGETWNDITDYFKVDVPGSAPQPFTAESMSKSPADPNTILVSGNKKTNFISSN' A
#
# COMPACT_ATOMS: atom_id res chain seq x y z
N TRP A 1 3.98 -10.57 -1.21
CA TRP A 1 3.17 -11.60 -1.87
C TRP A 1 1.93 -11.85 -1.04
N LEU A 2 0.78 -11.71 -1.67
CA LEU A 2 -0.57 -11.81 -1.11
C LEU A 2 -1.39 -12.77 -1.98
N GLY A 3 -2.46 -13.32 -1.41
CA GLY A 3 -3.30 -14.32 -2.06
C GLY A 3 -2.76 -15.74 -1.97
N GLU A 4 -3.67 -16.72 -2.01
CA GLU A 4 -3.32 -18.15 -2.06
C GLU A 4 -2.50 -18.48 -3.31
N ASP A 5 -2.79 -17.81 -4.41
CA ASP A 5 -2.07 -17.95 -5.69
C ASP A 5 -0.70 -17.26 -5.70
N GLN A 6 -0.42 -16.44 -4.68
CA GLN A 6 0.76 -15.60 -4.58
C GLN A 6 1.03 -14.83 -5.88
N LYS A 7 0.02 -14.23 -6.51
CA LYS A 7 0.23 -13.38 -7.69
C LYS A 7 0.20 -11.89 -7.37
N THR A 8 -0.41 -11.52 -6.26
CA THR A 8 -0.44 -10.11 -5.84
C THR A 8 0.84 -9.78 -5.08
N VAL A 9 1.54 -8.73 -5.51
CA VAL A 9 2.76 -8.24 -4.85
C VAL A 9 2.59 -6.77 -4.54
N ILE A 10 2.91 -6.39 -3.31
CA ILE A 10 3.01 -4.99 -2.90
C ILE A 10 4.46 -4.74 -2.47
N THR A 11 5.05 -3.69 -3.01
CA THR A 11 6.41 -3.27 -2.67
C THR A 11 6.42 -1.81 -2.23
N GLN A 12 7.35 -1.51 -1.33
CA GLN A 12 7.59 -0.17 -0.81
C GLN A 12 9.00 0.24 -1.21
N THR A 13 9.11 1.45 -1.76
CA THR A 13 10.41 2.06 -2.04
C THR A 13 11.02 2.66 -0.77
N THR A 14 12.32 2.94 -0.79
CA THR A 14 13.00 3.64 0.31
C THR A 14 12.42 5.03 0.62
N LYS A 15 11.72 5.64 -0.34
CA LYS A 15 11.02 6.93 -0.18
C LYS A 15 9.55 6.78 0.22
N GLY A 16 9.07 5.56 0.51
CA GLY A 16 7.71 5.32 0.98
C GLY A 16 6.62 5.28 -0.10
N ARG A 17 6.99 5.29 -1.40
CA ARG A 17 6.03 5.00 -2.48
C ARG A 17 5.65 3.53 -2.49
N LEU A 18 4.40 3.24 -2.86
CA LEU A 18 3.82 1.91 -2.91
C LEU A 18 3.48 1.52 -4.34
N TYR A 19 3.87 0.31 -4.71
CA TYR A 19 3.55 -0.28 -6.01
C TYR A 19 2.86 -1.63 -5.81
N ARG A 20 1.86 -1.90 -6.65
CA ARG A 20 1.11 -3.17 -6.67
C ARG A 20 1.20 -3.84 -8.02
N SER A 21 1.50 -5.13 -8.00
CA SER A 21 1.37 -6.05 -9.12
C SER A 21 0.27 -7.07 -8.81
N THR A 22 -0.44 -7.52 -9.86
CA THR A 22 -1.44 -8.61 -9.79
C THR A 22 -1.05 -9.82 -10.64
N ASN A 23 0.15 -9.81 -11.22
CA ASN A 23 0.67 -10.82 -12.14
C ASN A 23 2.09 -11.24 -11.76
N GLY A 24 2.34 -11.44 -10.47
CA GLY A 24 3.62 -11.98 -9.98
C GLY A 24 4.82 -11.07 -10.19
N GLY A 25 4.61 -9.76 -10.38
CA GLY A 25 5.67 -8.78 -10.58
C GLY A 25 6.05 -8.50 -12.04
N GLU A 26 5.29 -9.01 -13.02
CA GLU A 26 5.51 -8.70 -14.43
C GLU A 26 5.16 -7.24 -14.76
N THR A 27 4.06 -6.72 -14.21
CA THR A 27 3.67 -5.31 -14.33
C THR A 27 3.33 -4.69 -12.98
N TRP A 28 3.49 -3.37 -12.88
CA TRP A 28 3.39 -2.62 -11.63
C TRP A 28 2.55 -1.36 -11.81
N ASN A 29 1.63 -1.13 -10.88
CA ASN A 29 0.85 0.09 -10.77
C ASN A 29 1.28 0.86 -9.53
N ASP A 30 1.46 2.17 -9.66
CA ASP A 30 1.65 3.04 -8.49
C ASP A 30 0.31 3.23 -7.78
N ILE A 31 0.28 2.90 -6.50
CA ILE A 31 -0.91 3.02 -5.64
C ILE A 31 -0.71 4.03 -4.51
N THR A 32 0.44 4.71 -4.45
CA THR A 32 0.79 5.69 -3.39
C THR A 32 -0.30 6.74 -3.23
N ASP A 33 -0.87 7.18 -4.35
CA ASP A 33 -1.84 8.27 -4.39
C ASP A 33 -3.20 7.89 -3.80
N TYR A 34 -3.52 6.59 -3.73
CA TYR A 34 -4.75 6.11 -3.07
C TYR A 34 -4.72 6.30 -1.55
N PHE A 35 -3.56 6.57 -0.98
CA PHE A 35 -3.35 6.79 0.45
C PHE A 35 -3.23 8.27 0.81
N LYS A 36 -3.41 9.18 -0.16
CA LYS A 36 -3.48 10.61 0.10
C LYS A 36 -4.74 10.92 0.89
N VAL A 37 -4.60 11.81 1.87
CA VAL A 37 -5.73 12.45 2.54
C VAL A 37 -5.81 13.87 2.03
N ASP A 38 -6.86 14.15 1.27
CA ASP A 38 -7.18 15.49 0.80
C ASP A 38 -7.83 16.25 1.95
N VAL A 39 -7.14 17.30 2.42
CA VAL A 39 -7.70 18.24 3.39
C VAL A 39 -8.02 19.54 2.65
N PRO A 40 -9.30 19.96 2.58
CA PRO A 40 -9.69 21.19 1.91
C PRO A 40 -8.90 22.39 2.43
N GLY A 41 -8.37 23.20 1.51
CA GLY A 41 -7.56 24.39 1.84
C GLY A 41 -6.11 24.12 2.24
N SER A 42 -5.66 22.85 2.24
CA SER A 42 -4.25 22.50 2.45
C SER A 42 -3.52 22.27 1.13
N ALA A 43 -2.22 22.58 1.10
CA ALA A 43 -1.37 22.22 -0.03
C ALA A 43 -1.27 20.68 -0.14
N PRO A 44 -1.19 20.10 -1.36
CA PRO A 44 -1.00 18.66 -1.55
C PRO A 44 0.21 18.17 -0.75
N GLN A 45 -0.03 17.21 0.15
CA GLN A 45 1.03 16.60 0.96
C GLN A 45 1.24 15.16 0.49
N PRO A 46 2.49 14.74 0.22
CA PRO A 46 2.78 13.37 -0.18
C PRO A 46 2.46 12.41 0.97
N PHE A 47 1.84 11.29 0.63
CA PHE A 47 1.79 10.13 1.53
C PHE A 47 3.12 9.39 1.44
N THR A 48 3.67 9.01 2.59
CA THR A 48 4.81 8.10 2.66
C THR A 48 4.44 6.93 3.54
N ALA A 49 4.44 5.72 2.97
CA ALA A 49 4.36 4.50 3.76
C ALA A 49 5.62 4.39 4.62
N GLU A 50 5.42 4.06 5.89
CA GLU A 50 6.49 3.86 6.87
C GLU A 50 6.64 2.37 7.20
N SER A 51 5.52 1.64 7.24
CA SER A 51 5.51 0.21 7.52
C SER A 51 4.39 -0.51 6.76
N MET A 52 4.65 -1.77 6.43
CA MET A 52 3.68 -2.70 5.86
C MET A 52 3.74 -4.03 6.62
N SER A 53 2.58 -4.58 6.98
CA SER A 53 2.49 -5.86 7.70
C SER A 53 1.36 -6.71 7.13
N LYS A 54 1.68 -7.95 6.71
CA LYS A 54 0.70 -8.90 6.20
C LYS A 54 -0.06 -9.55 7.36
N SER A 55 -1.37 -9.77 7.19
CA SER A 55 -2.16 -10.53 8.16
C SER A 55 -1.71 -12.01 8.19
N PRO A 56 -1.51 -12.61 9.38
CA PRO A 56 -1.22 -14.04 9.50
C PRO A 56 -2.49 -14.90 9.37
N ALA A 57 -3.68 -14.33 9.59
CA ALA A 57 -4.94 -15.05 9.55
C ALA A 57 -5.64 -14.99 8.18
N ASP A 58 -5.25 -14.04 7.33
CA ASP A 58 -5.82 -13.87 5.99
C ASP A 58 -4.72 -13.44 4.99
N PRO A 59 -4.39 -14.29 4.00
CA PRO A 59 -3.35 -13.99 3.02
C PRO A 59 -3.70 -12.83 2.07
N ASN A 60 -4.94 -12.36 2.02
CA ASN A 60 -5.38 -11.23 1.19
C ASN A 60 -5.30 -9.87 1.92
N THR A 61 -5.00 -9.89 3.21
CA THR A 61 -5.04 -8.67 4.04
C THR A 61 -3.63 -8.15 4.36
N ILE A 62 -3.44 -6.84 4.18
CA ILE A 62 -2.24 -6.10 4.57
C ILE A 62 -2.62 -4.81 5.30
N LEU A 63 -1.86 -4.49 6.34
CA LEU A 63 -1.89 -3.20 7.02
C LEU A 63 -0.77 -2.31 6.47
N VAL A 64 -1.11 -1.07 6.14
CA VAL A 64 -0.17 -0.03 5.75
C VAL A 64 -0.30 1.14 6.73
N SER A 65 0.83 1.53 7.32
CA SER A 65 0.92 2.71 8.20
C SER A 65 1.79 3.78 7.53
N GLY A 66 1.35 5.04 7.57
CA GLY A 66 2.08 6.17 7.00
C GLY A 66 2.20 7.38 7.91
N ASN A 67 2.97 8.37 7.44
CA ASN A 67 3.41 9.58 8.15
C ASN A 67 2.31 10.49 8.75
N LYS A 68 1.02 10.22 8.51
CA LYS A 68 -0.10 11.04 8.98
C LYS A 68 -0.94 10.39 10.10
N LYS A 69 -0.42 9.38 10.81
CA LYS A 69 -1.21 8.54 11.75
C LYS A 69 -2.43 7.89 11.07
N THR A 70 -2.38 7.77 9.74
CA THR A 70 -3.40 7.12 8.94
C THR A 70 -3.00 5.67 8.74
N ASN A 71 -3.94 4.79 9.03
CA ASN A 71 -3.79 3.35 8.80
C ASN A 71 -4.81 2.94 7.75
N PHE A 72 -4.36 2.17 6.78
CA PHE A 72 -5.21 1.65 5.71
C PHE A 72 -5.18 0.13 5.75
N ILE A 73 -6.36 -0.46 5.64
CA ILE A 73 -6.55 -1.91 5.53
C ILE A 73 -7.09 -2.16 4.14
N SER A 74 -6.43 -3.06 3.41
CA SER A 74 -6.93 -3.56 2.13
C SER A 74 -7.32 -5.02 2.31
N SER A 75 -8.52 -5.38 1.85
CA SER A 75 -9.03 -6.75 1.81
C SER A 75 -9.68 -7.00 0.44
N ASN A 76 -8.94 -7.60 -0.50
CA ASN A 76 -9.44 -8.29 -1.70
C ASN A 76 -8.29 -8.98 -2.44
#